data_AF-A0A259HGC4-F1
#
_entry.id   AF-A0A259HGC4-F1
#
_cell.length_a   1.000
_cell.length_b   1.000
_cell.length_c   1.000
_cell.angle_alpha   90.00
_cell.angle_beta   90.00
_cell.angle_gamma   90.00
#
_symmetry.space_group_name_H-M   'P 1'
#
loop_
_entity.id
_entity.type
_entity.pdbx_description
1 polymer ?
#
loop_
_entity_poly.entity_id
_entity_poly.type
_entity_poly.pdbx_seq_one_letter_code
_entity_poly.pdbx_strand_id
1 'polypeptide(L)' 'MDTIWLEDFLALLDEGSFSRAAHKRAVSPSAFSRRIRALEDWVGVPLIERTTHSVRL' A
#
# COMPACT_ATOMS: atom_id res chain seq x y z
N MET A 1 -7.10 -0.13 16.14
CA MET A 1 -6.79 0.25 14.74
C MET A 1 -5.37 0.74 14.72
N ASP A 2 -4.50 0.04 14.00
CA ASP A 2 -3.11 0.45 13.83
C ASP A 2 -3.05 1.50 12.71
N THR A 3 -2.75 2.75 13.05
CA THR A 3 -2.68 3.88 12.09
C THR A 3 -1.65 3.66 10.98
N ILE A 4 -0.72 2.72 11.19
CA ILE A 4 0.34 2.34 10.25
C ILE A 4 -0.21 1.95 8.88
N TRP A 5 -1.35 1.25 8.81
CA TRP A 5 -1.92 0.82 7.52
C TRP A 5 -2.45 1.99 6.69
N LEU A 6 -3.05 2.97 7.37
CA LEU A 6 -3.58 4.16 6.70
C LEU A 6 -2.43 5.04 6.18
N GLU A 7 -1.36 5.18 6.96
CA GLU A 7 -0.16 5.89 6.52
C GLU A 7 0.56 5.19 5.37
N ASP A 8 0.62 3.85 5.39
CA ASP A 8 1.18 3.07 4.29
C ASP A 8 0.32 3.25 3.02
N PHE A 9 -1.00 3.25 3.15
CA PHE A 9 -1.90 3.53 2.03
C PHE A 9 -1.71 4.94 1.45
N LEU A 10 -1.64 5.98 2.30
CA LEU A 10 -1.36 7.36 1.85
C LEU A 10 0.00 7.45 1.15
N ALA A 11 1.04 6.80 1.69
CA ALA A 11 2.35 6.76 1.06
C ALA A 11 2.31 6.07 -0.32
N LEU A 12 1.46 5.05 -0.50
CA LEU A 12 1.28 4.40 -1.80
C LEU A 12 0.60 5.32 -2.82
N LEU A 13 -0.38 6.12 -2.40
CA LEU A 13 -1.05 7.10 -3.26
C LEU A 13 -0.12 8.25 -3.66
N ASP A 14 0.69 8.76 -2.74
CA ASP A 14 1.68 9.81 -3.03
C ASP A 14 2.73 9.35 -4.04
N GLU A 15 3.25 8.13 -3.86
CA GLU A 15 4.38 7.64 -4.65
C GLU A 15 3.95 6.97 -5.97
N GLY A 16 2.71 6.49 -6.06
CA GLY A 16 2.16 5.74 -7.19
C GLY A 16 2.85 4.40 -7.48
N SER A 17 3.75 3.96 -6.59
CA SER A 17 4.57 2.76 -6.75
C SER A 17 4.84 2.08 -5.42
N PHE A 18 4.57 0.77 -5.34
CA PHE A 18 4.83 -0.06 -4.16
C PHE A 18 6.29 -0.03 -3.73
N SER A 19 7.24 -0.04 -4.68
CA SER A 19 8.67 -0.03 -4.36
C SER A 19 9.12 1.30 -3.75
N ARG A 20 8.65 2.42 -4.32
CA ARG A 20 8.94 3.77 -3.78
C ARG A 20 8.29 3.99 -2.42
N ALA A 21 7.02 3.60 -2.27
CA ALA A 21 6.30 3.72 -1.01
C ALA A 21 6.93 2.86 0.10
N ALA A 22 7.34 1.64 -0.21
CA ALA A 22 8.05 0.77 0.73
C ALA A 22 9.38 1.39 1.19
N HIS A 23 10.14 1.98 0.27
CA HIS A 23 11.37 2.70 0.58
C HIS A 23 11.12 3.91 1.50
N LYS A 24 10.10 4.72 1.20
CA LYS A 24 9.67 5.88 2.02
C LYS A 24 9.27 5.46 3.45
N ARG A 25 8.68 4.28 3.60
CA ARG A 25 8.22 3.72 4.88
C ARG A 25 9.26 2.84 5.56
N ALA A 26 10.49 2.79 5.04
CA ALA A 26 11.61 2.01 5.56
C ALA A 26 11.29 0.51 5.75
N VAL A 27 10.52 -0.07 4.83
CA VAL A 27 10.13 -1.49 4.83
C VAL A 27 10.44 -2.14 3.49
N SER A 28 10.52 -3.47 3.46
CA SER A 28 10.66 -4.19 2.19
C SER A 28 9.37 -4.09 1.36
N PRO A 29 9.45 -4.10 0.02
CA PRO A 29 8.27 -4.10 -0.84
C PRO A 29 7.29 -5.25 -0.56
N SER A 30 7.79 -6.42 -0.14
CA SER A 30 6.95 -7.57 0.23
C SER A 30 6.21 -7.37 1.56
N ALA A 31 6.86 -6.73 2.55
CA ALA A 31 6.20 -6.37 3.80
C ALA A 31 5.13 -5.29 3.58
N PHE A 32 5.45 -4.27 2.79
CA PHE A 32 4.52 -3.20 2.43
C PHE A 32 3.30 -3.74 1.69
N SER A 33 3.51 -4.60 0.68
CA SER A 33 2.40 -5.25 -0.06
C SER A 33 1.48 -6.08 0.84
N ARG A 34 2.03 -6.76 1.87
CA ARG A 34 1.22 -7.49 2.86
C ARG A 34 0.40 -6.54 3.75
N ARG A 35 0.94 -5.39 4.15
CA ARG A 35 0.21 -4.40 4.95
C ARG A 35 -0.95 -3.78 4.19
N ILE A 36 -0.74 -3.44 2.92
CA ILE A 36 -1.82 -2.97 2.04
C ILE A 36 -2.89 -4.05 1.87
N ARG A 37 -2.50 -5.31 1.64
CA ARG A 37 -3.48 -6.42 1.55
C ARG A 37 -4.27 -6.60 2.85
N ALA A 38 -3.62 -6.52 4.01
CA ALA A 38 -4.31 -6.60 5.30
C ALA A 38 -5.33 -5.47 5.49
N LEU A 39 -5.05 -4.27 4.96
CA LEU A 39 -6.00 -3.16 4.92
C LEU A 39 -7.19 -3.48 4.00
N GLU A 40 -6.94 -3.96 2.78
CA GLU A 40 -8.00 -4.38 1.84
C GLU A 40 -8.89 -5.47 2.44
N ASP A 41 -8.29 -6.47 3.09
CA ASP A 41 -9.00 -7.56 3.76
C ASP A 41 -9.85 -7.06 4.93
N TRP A 42 -9.35 -6.07 5.69
CA TRP A 42 -10.07 -5.47 6.81
C TRP A 42 -11.26 -4.61 6.36
N VAL A 43 -11.11 -3.82 5.28
CA VAL A 43 -12.22 -3.03 4.71
C VAL A 43 -13.17 -3.92 3.91
N GLY A 44 -12.73 -5.10 3.48
CA GLY A 44 -13.53 -6.07 2.72
C GLY A 44 -13.67 -5.71 1.24
N VAL A 45 -12.88 -4.76 0.75
CA VAL A 45 -12.87 -4.33 -0.66
C VAL A 45 -11.43 -4.09 -1.13
N PRO A 46 -11.11 -4.40 -2.40
CA PRO A 46 -9.84 -3.98 -2.99
C PRO A 46 -9.79 -2.46 -3.06
N LEU A 47 -8.69 -1.88 -2.58
CA LEU A 47 -8.45 -0.43 -2.54
C LEU A 47 -7.44 0.01 -3.61
N ILE A 48 -6.68 -0.93 -4.16
CA ILE A 48 -5.61 -0.64 -5.12
C ILE A 48 -5.74 -1.57 -6.34
N GLU A 49 -5.88 -0.99 -7.53
CA GLU A 49 -5.71 -1.76 -8.77
C GLU A 49 -4.23 -2.06 -9.01
N ARG A 50 -3.86 -3.34 -8.87
CA ARG A 50 -2.50 -3.83 -9.14
C ARG A 50 -2.25 -3.95 -10.65
N THR A 51 -2.13 -2.82 -11.34
CA THR A 51 -1.65 -2.84 -12.74
C THR A 51 -0.12 -2.80 -12.74
N THR A 52 0.50 -3.58 -13.62
CA THR A 52 1.95 -3.88 -13.62
C THR A 52 2.86 -2.64 -13.69
N HIS A 53 2.33 -1.44 -13.98
CA HIS A 53 3.10 -0.21 -14.11
C HIS A 53 2.46 1.07 -13.52
N SER A 54 1.25 1.03 -12.95
CA SER A 54 0.61 2.22 -12.37
C SER A 54 -0.47 1.87 -11.34
N VAL A 55 -0.42 2.49 -10.16
CA VAL A 55 -1.54 2.44 -9.21
C VAL A 55 -2.60 3.45 -9.66
N ARG A 56 -3.84 3.00 -9.81
CA ARG A 56 -5.01 3.86 -10.05
C ARG A 56 -6.03 3.59 -8.93
N LEU A 57 -6.64 4.67 -8.44
CA LEU A 57 -7.70 4.68 -7.41
C LEU A 57 -9.02 4.18 -7.97
#